data_AF-A0A496AC61-F1
#
_entry.id   AF-A0A496AC61-F1
#
_cell.length_a   1.000
_cell.length_b   1.000
_cell.length_c   1.000
_cell.angle_alpha   90.00
_cell.angle_beta   90.00
_cell.angle_gamma   90.00
#
_symmetry.space_group_name_H-M   'P 1'
#
loop_
_entity.id
_entity.type
_entity.pdbx_description
1 polymer ?
#
loop_
_entity_poly.entity_id
_entity_poly.type
_entity_poly.pdbx_seq_one_letter_code
_entity_poly.pdbx_strand_id
1 'polypeptide(L)'
;MAEAPYTIFNSRTVDDIHREIQEVYLENARPWVIGYSGGKDSTTALQLVWDALAGLSSEQRKYPVYVISSDTLVETPVIVSYITGTLDRIKMTARKEKMPFETSLVYPKTEDTFWVSLIGKGYPAPYNRLRWCTDKMKIRPANRFILEKASEYGEVILVLGVRKGESATRDQVMNLHQTKNSLLLRHSSLPNAFVYAPIVDFSLNDVWMYLLSNPPPWGGDHRQLVTLYRNANGQGECPLVVDETTPSCGNSRFGCWTCTVVSSSHSMEGLIDSGEDWMLPLLEFREILMETQVPERKANVREHKRRNGRITRDKDTGKLVRGPYTLEFCKELLRKLLETQQKVRSIGPDPNIELITHAELEEIRKIWRTERQDWEDAVPQIYADVIGEYEWIIDDTTSFSAADKVLLSSICNEKKIPVTLVAKLLDTERQMDGMSRRARIQSQIDAVFSEDWESEEEILATLSVNNQQ
;
A
#
# COMPACT_ATOMS: atom_id res chain seq x y z
N MET A 1 23.51 7.17 -38.11
CA MET A 1 24.24 7.53 -36.89
C MET A 1 23.18 7.65 -35.82
N ALA A 2 23.16 6.74 -34.84
CA ALA A 2 22.25 6.88 -33.71
C ALA A 2 22.65 8.15 -32.94
N GLU A 3 21.71 9.04 -32.67
CA GLU A 3 21.94 10.21 -31.82
C GLU A 3 22.37 9.72 -30.43
N ALA A 4 23.47 10.25 -29.91
CA ALA A 4 23.91 9.93 -28.55
C ALA A 4 22.76 10.20 -27.57
N PRO A 5 22.49 9.30 -26.61
CA PRO A 5 21.37 9.46 -25.70
C PRO A 5 21.52 10.79 -24.94
N TYR A 6 20.44 11.59 -24.96
CA TYR A 6 20.39 12.87 -24.27
C TYR A 6 20.75 12.71 -22.79
N THR A 7 21.78 13.42 -22.35
CA THR A 7 22.19 13.54 -20.95
C THR A 7 22.09 14.99 -20.51
N ILE A 8 21.50 15.23 -19.33
CA ILE A 8 21.41 16.57 -18.75
C ILE A 8 22.80 17.17 -18.46
N PHE A 9 23.81 16.32 -18.26
CA PHE A 9 25.17 16.74 -17.94
C PHE A 9 25.92 17.40 -19.10
N ASN A 10 25.37 17.35 -20.32
CA ASN A 10 25.87 18.13 -21.45
C ASN A 10 25.49 19.62 -21.38
N SER A 11 24.42 19.97 -20.67
CA SER A 11 23.91 21.35 -20.59
C SER A 11 23.99 21.95 -19.18
N ARG A 12 24.04 21.13 -18.13
CA ARG A 12 24.14 21.56 -16.73
C ARG A 12 25.13 20.71 -15.96
N THR A 13 25.99 21.34 -15.17
CA THR A 13 26.84 20.60 -14.23
C THR A 13 26.06 20.22 -12.97
N VAL A 14 26.59 19.29 -12.18
CA VAL A 14 26.05 18.97 -10.85
C VAL A 14 26.03 20.20 -9.94
N ASP A 15 27.06 21.06 -10.03
CA ASP A 15 27.12 22.31 -9.27
C ASP A 15 26.02 23.31 -9.68
N ASP A 16 25.63 23.35 -10.96
CA ASP A 16 24.50 24.16 -11.42
C ASP A 16 23.17 23.65 -10.88
N ILE A 17 23.05 22.34 -10.65
CA ILE A 17 21.88 21.73 -10.01
C ILE A 17 21.88 22.04 -8.51
N HIS A 18 23.03 21.90 -7.84
CA HIS A 18 23.16 22.26 -6.42
C HIS A 18 22.82 23.73 -6.17
N ARG A 19 23.27 24.63 -7.04
CA ARG A 19 22.97 26.07 -6.95
C ARG A 19 21.48 26.35 -7.08
N GLU A 20 20.80 25.72 -8.04
CA GLU A 20 19.34 25.84 -8.18
C GLU A 20 18.63 25.38 -6.89
N ILE A 21 19.02 24.23 -6.33
CA ILE A 21 18.44 23.71 -5.10
C ILE A 21 18.66 24.70 -3.93
N GLN A 22 19.86 25.27 -3.82
CA GLN A 22 20.20 26.28 -2.81
C GLN A 22 19.35 27.54 -2.98
N GLU A 23 19.18 28.04 -4.21
CA GLU A 23 18.33 29.19 -4.52
C GLU A 23 16.88 28.92 -4.07
N VAL A 24 16.30 27.79 -4.49
CA VAL A 24 14.94 27.41 -4.09
C VAL A 24 14.82 27.29 -2.56
N TYR A 25 15.82 26.72 -1.89
CA TYR A 25 15.81 26.57 -0.43
C TYR A 25 15.93 27.90 0.31
N LEU A 26 16.78 28.82 -0.15
CA LEU A 26 17.01 30.11 0.49
C LEU A 26 15.87 31.11 0.26
N GLU A 27 15.28 31.10 -0.93
CA GLU A 27 14.19 32.01 -1.31
C GLU A 27 12.85 31.65 -0.63
N ASN A 28 12.70 30.41 -0.17
CA ASN A 28 11.44 29.91 0.37
C ASN A 28 11.57 29.57 1.85
N ALA A 29 10.98 30.40 2.71
CA ALA A 29 10.93 30.17 4.15
C ALA A 29 9.92 29.08 4.56
N ARG A 30 10.12 27.86 4.06
CA ARG A 30 9.17 26.75 4.19
C ARG A 30 9.90 25.44 4.50
N PRO A 31 9.32 24.53 5.29
CA PRO A 31 9.83 23.18 5.44
C PRO A 31 9.76 22.41 4.11
N TRP A 32 10.74 21.53 3.91
CA TRP A 32 10.78 20.63 2.76
C TRP A 32 10.35 19.23 3.21
N VAL A 33 9.59 18.54 2.37
CA VAL A 33 9.21 17.15 2.58
C VAL A 33 9.70 16.35 1.37
N ILE A 34 10.60 15.40 1.57
CA ILE A 34 11.14 14.54 0.52
C ILE A 34 10.48 13.18 0.63
N GLY A 35 9.75 12.77 -0.42
CA GLY A 35 9.21 11.42 -0.51
C GLY A 35 10.30 10.42 -0.87
N TYR A 36 10.71 9.58 0.09
CA TYR A 36 11.75 8.58 -0.07
C TYR A 36 11.15 7.17 -0.15
N SER A 37 11.40 6.46 -1.25
CA SER A 37 10.90 5.09 -1.48
C SER A 37 11.99 4.03 -1.44
N GLY A 38 13.25 4.41 -1.18
CA GLY A 38 14.40 3.52 -1.35
C GLY A 38 14.80 3.24 -2.80
N GLY A 39 14.04 3.72 -3.79
CA GLY A 39 14.37 3.56 -5.20
C GLY A 39 15.49 4.51 -5.64
N LYS A 40 16.03 4.26 -6.85
CA LYS A 40 17.09 5.09 -7.45
C LYS A 40 16.71 6.57 -7.56
N ASP A 41 15.52 6.87 -8.08
CA ASP A 41 15.11 8.24 -8.38
C ASP A 41 14.91 9.06 -7.09
N SER A 42 14.26 8.48 -6.06
CA SER A 42 14.12 9.15 -4.76
C SER A 42 15.45 9.27 -4.00
N THR A 43 16.36 8.32 -4.18
CA THR A 43 17.71 8.37 -3.58
C THR A 43 18.52 9.50 -4.20
N THR A 44 18.52 9.63 -5.53
CA THR A 44 19.18 10.73 -6.24
C THR A 44 18.63 12.09 -5.84
N ALA A 45 17.30 12.24 -5.79
CA ALA A 45 16.69 13.50 -5.38
C ALA A 45 17.07 13.88 -3.94
N LEU A 46 17.05 12.92 -3.00
CA LEU A 46 17.47 13.14 -1.63
C LEU A 46 18.96 13.54 -1.53
N GLN A 47 19.82 12.84 -2.26
CA GLN A 47 21.26 13.08 -2.23
C GLN A 47 21.62 14.45 -2.81
N LEU A 48 21.04 14.82 -3.96
CA LEU A 48 21.21 16.15 -4.54
C LEU A 48 20.80 17.27 -3.57
N VAL A 49 19.69 17.09 -2.85
CA VAL A 49 19.25 18.08 -1.86
C VAL A 49 20.21 18.11 -0.67
N TRP A 50 20.67 16.97 -0.18
CA TRP A 50 21.65 16.92 0.90
C TRP A 50 22.95 17.65 0.53
N ASP A 51 23.54 17.31 -0.62
CA ASP A 51 24.80 17.85 -1.09
C ASP A 51 24.71 19.35 -1.34
N ALA A 52 23.61 19.80 -1.94
CA ALA A 52 23.33 21.23 -2.12
C ALA A 52 23.29 21.98 -0.78
N LEU A 53 22.58 21.45 0.23
CA LEU A 53 22.48 22.10 1.55
C LEU A 53 23.78 21.99 2.36
N ALA A 54 24.58 20.95 2.13
CA ALA A 54 25.91 20.81 2.75
C ALA A 54 26.86 21.91 2.27
N GLY A 55 26.68 22.43 1.05
CA GLY A 55 27.40 23.59 0.52
C GLY A 55 27.03 24.94 1.17
N LEU A 56 25.92 25.01 1.91
CA LEU A 56 25.51 26.23 2.63
C LEU A 56 26.19 26.33 4.01
N SER A 57 26.35 27.55 4.51
CA SER A 57 26.76 27.79 5.91
C SER A 57 25.70 27.26 6.90
N SER A 58 26.11 26.96 8.13
CA SER A 58 25.18 26.43 9.16
C SER A 58 24.03 27.40 9.45
N GLU A 59 24.29 28.71 9.36
CA GLU A 59 23.32 29.79 9.59
C GLU A 59 22.29 29.92 8.47
N GLN A 60 22.62 29.44 7.27
CA GLN A 60 21.72 29.42 6.11
C GLN A 60 20.78 28.21 6.12
N ARG A 61 21.12 27.14 6.83
CA ARG A 61 20.34 25.88 6.93
C ARG A 61 19.15 26.04 7.90
N LYS A 62 18.27 26.99 7.64
CA LYS A 62 17.21 27.41 8.57
C LYS A 62 15.93 26.57 8.55
N TYR A 63 15.64 25.88 7.45
CA TYR A 63 14.34 25.24 7.24
C TYR A 63 14.46 23.72 7.35
N PRO A 64 13.59 23.05 8.11
CA PRO A 64 13.69 21.61 8.28
C PRO A 64 13.35 20.88 6.97
N VAL A 65 14.07 19.79 6.73
CA VAL A 65 13.91 18.89 5.60
C VAL A 65 13.48 17.52 6.12
N TYR A 66 12.20 17.21 5.99
CA TYR A 66 11.61 15.96 6.42
C TYR A 66 11.73 14.91 5.31
N VAL A 67 12.47 13.84 5.55
CA VAL A 67 12.54 12.66 4.67
C VAL A 67 11.51 11.65 5.14
N ILE A 68 10.44 11.48 4.36
CA ILE A 68 9.35 10.56 4.71
C ILE A 68 9.34 9.32 3.83
N SER A 69 9.08 8.17 4.43
CA SER A 69 8.81 6.93 3.68
C SER A 69 7.52 6.29 4.15
N SER A 70 6.67 5.90 3.21
CA SER A 70 5.41 5.21 3.50
C SER A 70 5.65 3.73 3.69
N ASP A 71 5.50 3.26 4.92
CA ASP A 71 5.54 1.84 5.23
C ASP A 71 4.12 1.27 5.10
N THR A 72 3.94 0.32 4.19
CA THR A 72 2.65 -0.33 3.97
C THR A 72 2.44 -1.54 4.87
N LEU A 73 3.39 -1.93 5.73
CA LEU A 73 3.34 -3.13 6.57
C LEU A 73 3.31 -4.46 5.80
N VAL A 74 3.33 -4.40 4.47
CA VAL A 74 3.38 -5.55 3.56
C VAL A 74 4.47 -5.40 2.49
N GLU A 75 5.41 -4.46 2.70
CA GLU A 75 6.63 -4.38 1.91
C GLU A 75 7.49 -5.65 2.13
N THR A 76 8.30 -6.01 1.15
CA THR A 76 9.19 -7.18 1.28
C THR A 76 10.19 -6.94 2.44
N PRO A 77 10.39 -7.87 3.40
CA PRO A 77 11.15 -7.55 4.62
C PRO A 77 12.61 -7.13 4.39
N VAL A 78 13.26 -7.66 3.33
CA VAL A 78 14.60 -7.22 2.90
C VAL A 78 14.60 -5.74 2.49
N ILE A 79 13.54 -5.28 1.83
CA ILE A 79 13.37 -3.88 1.42
C ILE A 79 13.07 -2.99 2.63
N VAL A 80 12.25 -3.47 3.58
CA VAL A 80 11.99 -2.75 4.84
C VAL A 80 13.30 -2.50 5.58
N SER A 81 14.14 -3.53 5.72
CA SER A 81 15.45 -3.44 6.38
C SER A 81 16.39 -2.45 5.68
N TYR A 82 16.40 -2.44 4.34
CA TYR A 82 17.18 -1.49 3.55
C TYR A 82 16.72 -0.03 3.74
N ILE A 83 15.41 0.22 3.68
CA ILE A 83 14.84 1.57 3.81
C ILE A 83 15.06 2.09 5.23
N THR A 84 14.69 1.30 6.25
CA THR A 84 14.83 1.67 7.66
C THR A 84 16.29 1.95 8.03
N GLY A 85 17.21 1.05 7.65
CA GLY A 85 18.63 1.24 7.88
C GLY A 85 19.20 2.48 7.17
N THR A 86 18.66 2.85 6.01
CA THR A 86 19.06 4.09 5.31
C THR A 86 18.53 5.33 6.03
N LEU A 87 17.26 5.33 6.45
CA LEU A 87 16.69 6.43 7.24
C LEU A 87 17.44 6.64 8.56
N ASP A 88 17.82 5.56 9.25
CA ASP A 88 18.61 5.66 10.49
C ASP A 88 19.99 6.27 10.24
N ARG A 89 20.68 5.87 9.17
CA ARG A 89 21.96 6.48 8.77
C ARG A 89 21.80 7.97 8.46
N ILE A 90 20.76 8.36 7.73
CA ILE A 90 20.45 9.76 7.43
C ILE A 90 20.25 10.54 8.74
N LYS A 91 19.41 10.02 9.65
CA LYS A 91 19.13 10.65 10.95
C LYS A 91 20.38 10.82 11.82
N MET A 92 21.21 9.78 11.89
CA MET A 92 22.47 9.83 12.65
C MET A 92 23.45 10.84 12.07
N THR A 93 23.63 10.82 10.74
CA THR A 93 24.54 11.74 10.04
C THR A 93 24.05 13.18 10.16
N ALA A 94 22.74 13.41 10.04
CA ALA A 94 22.16 14.74 10.14
C ALA A 94 22.42 15.37 11.51
N ARG A 95 22.28 14.59 12.58
CA ARG A 95 22.62 15.03 13.94
C ARG A 95 24.10 15.32 14.11
N LYS A 96 24.97 14.45 13.59
CA LYS A 96 26.43 14.58 13.68
C LYS A 96 26.92 15.84 12.96
N GLU A 97 26.39 16.10 11.77
CA GLU A 97 26.84 17.19 10.88
C GLU A 97 25.99 18.46 11.02
N LYS A 98 25.02 18.47 11.94
CA LYS A 98 24.06 19.56 12.14
C LYS A 98 23.35 19.94 10.84
N MET A 99 22.97 18.93 10.06
CA MET A 99 22.18 19.10 8.85
C MET A 99 20.70 19.18 9.21
N PRO A 100 19.88 19.95 8.47
CA PRO A 100 18.47 20.21 8.81
C PRO A 100 17.54 19.04 8.46
N PHE A 101 18.03 17.80 8.45
CA PHE A 101 17.28 16.64 7.98
C PHE A 101 16.69 15.83 9.14
N GLU A 102 15.42 15.49 9.01
CA GLU A 102 14.70 14.60 9.92
C GLU A 102 14.02 13.48 9.15
N THR A 103 14.08 12.26 9.65
CA THR A 103 13.48 11.10 8.98
C THR A 103 12.23 10.64 9.71
N SER A 104 11.16 10.31 8.98
CA SER A 104 9.94 9.73 9.56
C SER A 104 9.36 8.63 8.67
N LEU A 105 8.97 7.52 9.29
CA LEU A 105 8.06 6.57 8.65
C LEU A 105 6.62 7.05 8.81
N VAL A 106 5.80 6.86 7.79
CA VAL A 106 4.36 7.13 7.85
C VAL A 106 3.59 5.84 7.58
N TYR A 107 2.56 5.59 8.39
CA TYR A 107 1.83 4.33 8.39
C TYR A 107 0.35 4.53 8.03
N PRO A 108 -0.31 3.55 7.38
CA PRO A 108 -1.76 3.52 7.30
C PRO A 108 -2.39 3.49 8.70
N LYS A 109 -3.63 4.01 8.80
CA LYS A 109 -4.45 3.70 9.97
C LYS A 109 -4.76 2.20 9.95
N THR A 110 -4.94 1.57 11.12
CA THR A 110 -5.26 0.14 11.23
C THR A 110 -6.43 -0.27 10.31
N GLU A 111 -7.51 0.51 10.30
CA GLU A 111 -8.69 0.29 9.44
C GLU A 111 -8.41 0.32 7.92
N ASP A 112 -7.31 0.94 7.51
CA ASP A 112 -6.88 1.13 6.12
C ASP A 112 -5.74 0.18 5.70
N THR A 113 -5.25 -0.67 6.62
CA THR A 113 -4.19 -1.66 6.36
C THR A 113 -4.62 -2.73 5.35
N PHE A 114 -3.64 -3.48 4.84
CA PHE A 114 -3.85 -4.50 3.83
C PHE A 114 -4.76 -5.62 4.35
N TRP A 115 -4.45 -6.17 5.53
CA TRP A 115 -5.18 -7.31 6.06
C TRP A 115 -6.56 -6.94 6.57
N VAL A 116 -6.72 -5.76 7.20
CA VAL A 116 -8.06 -5.29 7.57
C VAL A 116 -8.93 -5.04 6.33
N SER A 117 -8.34 -4.52 5.25
CA SER A 117 -9.07 -4.33 3.99
C SER A 117 -9.40 -5.65 3.28
N LEU A 118 -8.44 -6.58 3.19
CA LEU A 118 -8.60 -7.82 2.42
C LEU A 118 -9.33 -8.91 3.20
N ILE A 119 -8.89 -9.20 4.43
CA ILE A 119 -9.42 -10.28 5.29
C ILE A 119 -10.61 -9.77 6.11
N GLY A 120 -10.48 -8.61 6.76
CA GLY A 120 -11.56 -8.02 7.55
C GLY A 120 -12.77 -7.66 6.69
N LYS A 121 -12.53 -6.76 5.74
CA LYS A 121 -13.53 -6.14 4.87
C LYS A 121 -13.85 -6.94 3.60
N GLY A 122 -13.11 -8.01 3.32
CA GLY A 122 -13.29 -8.86 2.15
C GLY A 122 -12.93 -8.18 0.83
N TYR A 123 -12.11 -7.12 0.80
CA TYR A 123 -11.74 -6.50 -0.47
C TYR A 123 -10.97 -7.49 -1.34
N PRO A 124 -11.29 -7.60 -2.64
CA PRO A 124 -10.54 -8.48 -3.52
C PRO A 124 -9.09 -7.99 -3.62
N ALA A 125 -8.18 -8.94 -3.84
CA ALA A 125 -6.77 -8.67 -4.07
C ALA A 125 -6.60 -7.58 -5.16
N PRO A 126 -5.69 -6.61 -4.98
CA PRO A 126 -5.53 -5.51 -5.91
C PRO A 126 -5.23 -5.96 -7.34
N TYR A 127 -5.85 -5.30 -8.31
CA TYR A 127 -5.59 -5.52 -9.74
C TYR A 127 -5.61 -4.19 -10.49
N ASN A 128 -5.30 -4.20 -11.79
CA ASN A 128 -5.08 -2.98 -12.56
C ASN A 128 -6.16 -1.90 -12.43
N ARG A 129 -7.45 -2.27 -12.38
CA ARG A 129 -8.57 -1.32 -12.26
C ARG A 129 -8.96 -1.01 -10.80
N LEU A 130 -8.46 -1.76 -9.83
CA LEU A 130 -8.83 -1.62 -8.42
C LEU A 130 -7.58 -1.72 -7.54
N ARG A 131 -6.89 -0.58 -7.40
CA ARG A 131 -5.66 -0.42 -6.62
C ARG A 131 -5.92 0.31 -5.31
N TRP A 132 -6.84 -0.22 -4.50
CA TRP A 132 -7.26 0.41 -3.25
C TRP A 132 -6.10 0.58 -2.26
N CYS A 133 -5.09 -0.29 -2.31
CA CYS A 133 -3.92 -0.26 -1.44
C CYS A 133 -3.05 0.99 -1.68
N THR A 134 -2.95 1.49 -2.91
CA THR A 134 -2.15 2.69 -3.23
C THR A 134 -2.69 3.92 -2.52
N ASP A 135 -4.00 4.16 -2.61
CA ASP A 135 -4.65 5.29 -1.94
C ASP A 135 -4.53 5.18 -0.42
N LYS A 136 -4.99 4.06 0.13
CA LYS A 136 -5.11 3.86 1.58
C LYS A 136 -3.77 3.79 2.30
N MET A 137 -2.78 3.12 1.70
CA MET A 137 -1.56 2.74 2.38
C MET A 137 -0.34 3.56 1.98
N LYS A 138 -0.34 4.20 0.80
CA LYS A 138 0.78 5.04 0.36
C LYS A 138 0.42 6.52 0.35
N ILE A 139 -0.71 6.89 -0.25
CA ILE A 139 -1.08 8.30 -0.48
C ILE A 139 -1.62 8.95 0.81
N ARG A 140 -2.63 8.35 1.46
CA ARG A 140 -3.24 8.95 2.66
C ARG A 140 -2.27 9.16 3.83
N PRO A 141 -1.36 8.22 4.16
CA PRO A 141 -0.39 8.43 5.24
C PRO A 141 0.55 9.59 4.97
N ALA A 142 1.10 9.69 3.75
CA ALA A 142 1.96 10.78 3.33
C ALA A 142 1.19 12.12 3.34
N ASN A 143 -0.01 12.15 2.76
CA ASN A 143 -0.84 13.36 2.74
C ASN A 143 -1.17 13.86 4.15
N ARG A 144 -1.45 12.96 5.11
CA ARG A 144 -1.70 13.33 6.49
C ARG A 144 -0.48 14.04 7.11
N PHE A 145 0.72 13.50 6.90
CA PHE A 145 1.96 14.14 7.36
C PHE A 145 2.19 15.50 6.70
N ILE A 146 2.00 15.59 5.37
CA ILE A 146 2.17 16.83 4.62
C ILE A 146 1.19 17.91 5.10
N LEU A 147 -0.08 17.54 5.31
CA LEU A 147 -1.12 18.46 5.80
C LEU A 147 -0.85 18.93 7.24
N GLU A 148 -0.33 18.05 8.10
CA GLU A 148 0.09 18.42 9.44
C GLU A 148 1.21 19.48 9.40
N LYS A 149 2.24 19.26 8.57
CA LYS A 149 3.33 20.23 8.40
C LYS A 149 2.89 21.52 7.70
N ALA A 150 1.98 21.45 6.74
CA ALA A 150 1.38 22.64 6.14
C ALA A 150 0.55 23.44 7.14
N SER A 151 -0.15 22.77 8.07
CA SER A 151 -0.87 23.45 9.15
C SER A 151 0.07 24.10 10.17
N GLU A 152 1.23 23.50 10.43
CA GLU A 152 2.23 24.00 11.38
C GLU A 152 3.00 25.21 10.83
N TYR A 153 3.42 25.15 9.56
CA TYR A 153 4.31 26.15 8.93
C TYR A 153 3.62 27.05 7.89
N GLY A 154 2.32 26.87 7.67
CA GLY A 154 1.53 27.59 6.66
C GLY A 154 1.62 26.97 5.26
N GLU A 155 2.84 26.71 4.77
CA GLU A 155 3.11 26.13 3.45
C GLU A 155 4.28 25.13 3.49
N VAL A 156 4.32 24.19 2.54
CA VAL A 156 5.37 23.16 2.44
C VAL A 156 5.87 22.98 1.01
N ILE A 157 7.13 22.58 0.85
CA ILE A 157 7.71 22.18 -0.44
C ILE A 157 7.88 20.66 -0.45
N LEU A 158 7.15 19.97 -1.31
CA LEU A 158 7.26 18.54 -1.56
C LEU A 158 8.30 18.29 -2.66
N VAL A 159 9.40 17.64 -2.31
CA VAL A 159 10.42 17.20 -3.27
C VAL A 159 10.08 15.80 -3.76
N LEU A 160 9.97 15.64 -5.08
CA LEU A 160 9.67 14.36 -5.72
C LEU A 160 10.78 13.94 -6.68
N GLY A 161 11.23 12.69 -6.54
CA GLY A 161 12.13 12.05 -7.50
C GLY A 161 11.38 11.56 -8.74
N VAL A 162 10.87 12.50 -9.55
CA VAL A 162 10.16 12.22 -10.81
C VAL A 162 10.95 12.72 -12.00
N ARG A 163 10.89 12.00 -13.13
CA ARG A 163 11.57 12.33 -14.39
C ARG A 163 10.58 12.45 -15.54
N LYS A 164 10.86 13.32 -16.50
CA LYS A 164 10.11 13.39 -17.76
C LYS A 164 10.22 12.08 -18.54
N GLY A 165 9.14 11.70 -19.20
CA GLY A 165 9.09 10.47 -20.01
C GLY A 165 8.95 9.18 -19.21
N GLU A 166 8.84 9.22 -17.87
CA GLU A 166 8.55 8.02 -17.07
C GLU A 166 7.09 7.55 -17.27
N SER A 167 6.19 8.47 -17.58
CA SER A 167 4.79 8.17 -17.91
C SER A 167 4.15 9.36 -18.62
N ALA A 168 3.49 9.12 -19.76
CA ALA A 168 2.78 10.15 -20.54
C ALA A 168 1.78 10.97 -19.69
N THR A 169 1.12 10.32 -18.71
CA THR A 169 0.19 11.00 -17.78
C THR A 169 0.91 11.91 -16.78
N ARG A 170 2.12 11.54 -16.33
CA ARG A 170 2.91 12.37 -15.40
C ARG A 170 3.43 13.60 -16.12
N ASP A 171 3.87 13.45 -17.36
CA ASP A 171 4.34 14.56 -18.20
C ASP A 171 3.23 15.60 -18.47
N GLN A 172 2.00 15.13 -18.72
CA GLN A 172 0.84 16.03 -18.90
C GLN A 172 0.52 16.84 -17.65
N VAL A 173 0.51 16.23 -16.46
CA VAL A 173 0.23 16.93 -15.19
C VAL A 173 1.35 17.93 -14.87
N MET A 174 2.60 17.58 -15.12
CA MET A 174 3.74 18.48 -14.91
C MET A 174 3.68 19.71 -15.82
N ASN A 175 3.34 19.52 -17.10
CA ASN A 175 3.23 20.63 -18.07
C ASN A 175 2.04 21.56 -17.80
N LEU A 176 0.92 21.04 -17.26
CA LEU A 176 -0.28 21.84 -16.98
C LEU A 176 -0.12 22.83 -15.82
N HIS A 177 0.78 22.55 -14.88
CA HIS A 177 1.01 23.38 -13.71
C HIS A 177 2.28 24.24 -13.79
N GLN A 178 3.01 24.16 -14.91
CA GLN A 178 4.26 24.88 -15.11
C GLN A 178 3.99 26.38 -15.34
N THR A 179 4.33 27.21 -14.35
CA THR A 179 4.36 28.66 -14.52
C THR A 179 5.71 29.02 -15.14
N LYS A 180 5.71 29.82 -16.21
CA LYS A 180 6.91 30.10 -17.05
C LYS A 180 8.15 30.59 -16.30
N ASN A 181 8.01 31.08 -15.06
CA ASN A 181 9.10 31.65 -14.26
C ASN A 181 9.20 31.05 -12.82
N SER A 182 8.62 29.87 -12.56
CA SER A 182 8.70 29.25 -11.23
C SER A 182 9.16 27.80 -11.33
N LEU A 183 10.20 27.46 -10.57
CA LEU A 183 10.67 26.07 -10.37
C LEU A 183 9.70 25.26 -9.48
N LEU A 184 8.82 25.95 -8.75
CA LEU A 184 7.80 25.35 -7.90
C LEU A 184 6.46 25.25 -8.63
N LEU A 185 5.86 24.07 -8.58
CA LEU A 185 4.51 23.79 -9.07
C LEU A 185 3.53 23.75 -7.90
N ARG A 186 2.27 24.15 -8.07
CA ARG A 186 1.26 23.91 -7.03
C ARG A 186 0.84 22.44 -7.03
N HIS A 187 0.70 21.84 -5.85
CA HIS A 187 0.14 20.50 -5.73
C HIS A 187 -1.35 20.52 -6.13
N SER A 188 -1.78 19.55 -6.94
CA SER A 188 -3.14 19.55 -7.52
C SER A 188 -4.25 19.31 -6.49
N SER A 189 -3.97 18.55 -5.44
CA SER A 189 -4.97 18.13 -4.43
C SER A 189 -4.67 18.56 -3.00
N LEU A 190 -3.47 19.07 -2.70
CA LEU A 190 -3.06 19.44 -1.34
C LEU A 190 -2.98 20.96 -1.26
N PRO A 191 -3.84 21.62 -0.48
CA PRO A 191 -3.74 23.06 -0.29
C PRO A 191 -2.41 23.38 0.39
N ASN A 192 -1.83 24.53 0.04
CA ASN A 192 -0.58 25.06 0.61
C ASN A 192 0.65 24.14 0.45
N ALA A 193 0.62 23.21 -0.50
CA ALA A 193 1.77 22.39 -0.88
C ALA A 193 2.26 22.77 -2.28
N PHE A 194 3.57 22.97 -2.39
CA PHE A 194 4.28 23.16 -3.65
C PHE A 194 5.09 21.90 -3.98
N VAL A 195 5.34 21.64 -5.26
CA VAL A 195 6.14 20.51 -5.74
C VAL A 195 7.41 21.04 -6.38
N TYR A 196 8.53 20.45 -5.99
CA TYR A 196 9.83 20.64 -6.60
C TYR A 196 10.37 19.29 -7.07
N ALA A 197 10.89 19.23 -8.30
CA ALA A 197 11.35 17.98 -8.92
C ALA A 197 12.76 18.16 -9.47
N PRO A 198 13.81 18.04 -8.63
CA PRO A 198 15.19 18.39 -9.00
C PRO A 198 15.78 17.50 -10.10
N ILE A 199 15.19 16.32 -10.33
CA ILE A 199 15.63 15.37 -11.35
C ILE A 199 14.69 15.28 -12.55
N VAL A 200 13.78 16.24 -12.72
CA VAL A 200 12.74 16.20 -13.77
C VAL A 200 13.31 16.02 -15.18
N ASP A 201 14.50 16.57 -15.45
CA ASP A 201 15.16 16.49 -16.75
C ASP A 201 16.24 15.40 -16.83
N PHE A 202 16.39 14.56 -15.79
CA PHE A 202 17.35 13.46 -15.80
C PHE A 202 16.84 12.31 -16.69
N SER A 203 17.74 11.74 -17.49
CA SER A 203 17.54 10.42 -18.07
C SER A 203 17.74 9.32 -17.02
N LEU A 204 17.35 8.09 -17.36
CA LEU A 204 17.63 6.93 -16.52
C LEU A 204 19.15 6.72 -16.35
N ASN A 205 19.92 6.97 -17.41
CA ASN A 205 21.38 6.85 -17.36
C ASN A 205 21.98 7.92 -16.44
N ASP A 206 21.48 9.15 -16.50
CA ASP A 206 21.95 10.25 -15.64
C ASP A 206 21.79 9.93 -14.15
N VAL A 207 20.67 9.33 -13.77
CA VAL A 207 20.42 8.86 -12.39
C VAL A 207 21.49 7.86 -11.94
N TRP A 208 21.74 6.82 -12.75
CA TRP A 208 22.72 5.80 -12.40
C TRP A 208 24.15 6.34 -12.43
N MET A 209 24.52 7.13 -13.43
CA MET A 209 25.81 7.80 -13.50
C MET A 209 26.06 8.65 -12.25
N TYR A 210 25.06 9.44 -11.82
CA TYR A 210 25.16 10.24 -10.62
C TYR A 210 25.36 9.37 -9.37
N LEU A 211 24.51 8.37 -9.15
CA LEU A 211 24.60 7.49 -7.96
C LEU A 211 25.92 6.70 -7.93
N LEU A 212 26.41 6.22 -9.07
CA LEU A 212 27.65 5.45 -9.11
C LEU A 212 28.91 6.32 -8.96
N SER A 213 28.82 7.61 -9.31
CA SER A 213 29.94 8.55 -9.25
C SER A 213 30.00 9.32 -7.93
N ASN A 214 28.88 9.43 -7.19
CA ASN A 214 28.78 10.23 -5.99
C ASN A 214 28.38 9.34 -4.80
N PRO A 215 29.25 9.16 -3.79
CA PRO A 215 28.92 8.35 -2.62
C PRO A 215 27.82 9.02 -1.78
N PRO A 216 26.98 8.24 -1.08
CA PRO A 216 25.89 8.78 -0.27
C PRO A 216 26.45 9.56 0.94
N PRO A 217 25.95 10.77 1.23
CA PRO A 217 26.45 11.60 2.34
C PRO A 217 26.25 10.97 3.72
N TRP A 218 25.20 10.15 3.87
CA TRP A 218 24.91 9.41 5.09
C TRP A 218 25.73 8.11 5.24
N GLY A 219 26.77 7.93 4.43
CA GLY A 219 27.71 6.83 4.50
C GLY A 219 27.27 5.55 3.78
N GLY A 220 28.27 4.72 3.46
CA GLY A 220 28.11 3.50 2.66
C GLY A 220 28.37 3.73 1.18
N ASP A 221 27.81 2.86 0.35
CA ASP A 221 27.82 2.98 -1.11
C ASP A 221 26.43 2.59 -1.67
N HIS A 222 26.24 2.76 -2.98
CA HIS A 222 24.99 2.38 -3.65
C HIS A 222 24.97 0.91 -4.10
N ARG A 223 25.93 0.06 -3.67
CA ARG A 223 25.99 -1.33 -4.15
C ARG A 223 24.76 -2.11 -3.74
N GLN A 224 24.26 -1.93 -2.52
CA GLN A 224 23.04 -2.61 -2.09
C GLN A 224 21.84 -2.26 -2.98
N LEU A 225 21.68 -0.97 -3.31
CA LEU A 225 20.66 -0.50 -4.25
C LEU A 225 20.83 -1.13 -5.63
N VAL A 226 22.06 -1.16 -6.15
CA VAL A 226 22.40 -1.79 -7.43
C VAL A 226 22.08 -3.29 -7.41
N THR A 227 22.43 -4.00 -6.34
CA THR A 227 22.14 -5.43 -6.14
C THR A 227 20.64 -5.69 -6.12
N LEU A 228 19.86 -4.87 -5.42
CA LEU A 228 18.41 -4.96 -5.45
C LEU A 228 17.92 -4.88 -6.91
N TYR A 229 18.35 -3.88 -7.68
CA TYR A 229 17.92 -3.73 -9.08
C TYR A 229 18.41 -4.87 -9.97
N ARG A 230 19.60 -5.41 -9.75
CA ARG A 230 20.10 -6.60 -10.45
C ARG A 230 19.19 -7.80 -10.20
N ASN A 231 18.87 -8.08 -8.94
CA ASN A 231 18.08 -9.23 -8.54
C ASN A 231 16.65 -9.15 -9.08
N ALA A 232 16.02 -7.96 -9.03
CA ALA A 232 14.65 -7.80 -9.49
C ALA A 232 14.46 -7.74 -11.01
N ASN A 233 15.54 -7.81 -11.80
CA ASN A 233 15.44 -7.96 -13.25
C ASN A 233 15.55 -9.43 -13.71
N GLY A 234 15.75 -10.39 -12.79
CA GLY A 234 15.72 -11.84 -13.07
C GLY A 234 16.75 -12.37 -14.07
N GLN A 235 17.63 -11.52 -14.61
CA GLN A 235 18.59 -11.89 -15.66
C GLN A 235 20.05 -11.83 -15.24
N GLY A 236 20.38 -11.62 -13.96
CA GLY A 236 21.77 -11.64 -13.48
C GLY A 236 22.70 -10.56 -14.07
N GLU A 237 22.25 -9.75 -15.02
CA GLU A 237 23.01 -8.70 -15.67
C GLU A 237 22.73 -7.31 -15.08
N CYS A 238 23.81 -6.57 -14.86
CA CYS A 238 23.83 -5.20 -14.35
C CYS A 238 25.29 -4.70 -14.39
N PRO A 239 25.63 -3.42 -14.70
CA PRO A 239 24.86 -2.32 -15.29
C PRO A 239 25.73 -1.41 -16.22
N LEU A 240 26.41 -1.91 -17.26
CA LEU A 240 27.43 -1.10 -17.97
C LEU A 240 27.56 -1.38 -19.47
N VAL A 241 26.62 -2.10 -20.07
CA VAL A 241 26.69 -2.34 -21.51
C VAL A 241 26.21 -1.08 -22.22
N VAL A 242 27.14 -0.39 -22.90
CA VAL A 242 26.93 0.79 -23.76
C VAL A 242 26.22 0.40 -25.08
N ASP A 243 25.67 -0.81 -25.16
CA ASP A 243 25.07 -1.36 -26.36
C ASP A 243 23.57 -1.08 -26.37
N GLU A 244 23.10 -0.44 -27.44
CA GLU A 244 21.72 -0.05 -27.71
C GLU A 244 20.74 -1.24 -27.76
N THR A 245 21.26 -2.47 -27.80
CA THR A 245 20.47 -3.71 -27.91
C THR A 245 20.09 -4.33 -26.57
N THR A 246 20.69 -3.91 -25.45
CA THR A 246 20.44 -4.50 -24.12
C THR A 246 19.37 -3.71 -23.35
N PRO A 247 18.23 -4.32 -22.94
CA PRO A 247 17.20 -3.63 -22.17
C PRO A 247 17.75 -3.06 -20.85
N SER A 248 17.56 -1.76 -20.61
CA SER A 248 18.08 -1.11 -19.40
C SER A 248 17.47 -1.68 -18.12
N CYS A 249 18.31 -2.16 -17.19
CA CYS A 249 17.96 -2.75 -15.89
C CYS A 249 17.35 -1.76 -14.86
N GLY A 250 16.71 -0.68 -15.28
CA GLY A 250 16.21 0.41 -14.42
C GLY A 250 14.69 0.51 -14.25
N ASN A 251 13.91 -0.36 -14.92
CA ASN A 251 12.45 -0.34 -14.86
C ASN A 251 11.85 -1.22 -13.76
N SER A 252 12.66 -2.06 -13.10
CA SER A 252 12.17 -2.93 -12.03
C SER A 252 11.77 -2.13 -10.79
N ARG A 253 10.64 -2.48 -10.19
CA ARG A 253 10.06 -1.81 -9.02
C ARG A 253 9.98 -2.83 -7.88
N PHE A 254 10.72 -2.60 -6.80
CA PHE A 254 10.52 -3.30 -5.54
C PHE A 254 9.22 -2.84 -4.91
N GLY A 255 8.48 -3.77 -4.33
CA GLY A 255 7.23 -3.43 -3.69
C GLY A 255 6.76 -4.49 -2.70
N CYS A 256 5.45 -4.45 -2.48
CA CYS A 256 4.77 -5.28 -1.50
C CYS A 256 4.83 -6.75 -1.91
N TRP A 257 5.17 -7.64 -0.99
CA TRP A 257 5.24 -9.08 -1.27
C TRP A 257 3.86 -9.66 -1.59
N THR A 258 2.79 -8.96 -1.19
CA THR A 258 1.38 -9.31 -1.47
C THR A 258 0.86 -8.76 -2.80
N CYS A 259 1.69 -8.08 -3.61
CA CYS A 259 1.23 -7.38 -4.80
C CYS A 259 0.79 -8.33 -5.93
N THR A 260 -0.49 -8.28 -6.26
CA THR A 260 -1.11 -9.10 -7.32
C THR A 260 -1.46 -8.32 -8.59
N VAL A 261 -0.94 -7.10 -8.72
CA VAL A 261 -1.16 -6.25 -9.91
C VAL A 261 -0.27 -6.67 -11.08
N VAL A 262 0.93 -7.17 -10.76
CA VAL A 262 1.87 -7.79 -11.69
C VAL A 262 1.66 -9.31 -11.67
N SER A 263 1.90 -9.98 -12.80
CA SER A 263 1.71 -11.43 -12.92
C SER A 263 2.74 -12.20 -12.09
N SER A 264 4.03 -11.88 -12.25
CA SER A 264 5.16 -12.49 -11.54
C SER A 264 5.82 -11.49 -10.60
N SER A 265 6.42 -12.00 -9.52
CA SER A 265 7.16 -11.17 -8.56
C SER A 265 8.65 -11.38 -8.76
N HIS A 266 9.19 -10.90 -9.89
CA HIS A 266 10.62 -11.03 -10.23
C HIS A 266 11.55 -10.49 -9.14
N SER A 267 11.11 -9.50 -8.38
CA SER A 267 11.85 -9.00 -7.22
C SER A 267 11.95 -10.02 -6.09
N MET A 268 10.89 -10.78 -5.80
CA MET A 268 10.93 -11.81 -4.76
C MET A 268 11.66 -13.05 -5.27
N GLU A 269 11.35 -13.48 -6.49
CA GLU A 269 12.02 -14.59 -7.18
C GLU A 269 13.53 -14.37 -7.20
N GLY A 270 14.00 -13.20 -7.65
CA GLY A 270 15.43 -12.90 -7.69
C GLY A 270 16.10 -12.78 -6.32
N LEU A 271 15.37 -12.43 -5.26
CA LEU A 271 15.91 -12.46 -3.89
C LEU A 271 16.01 -13.89 -3.37
N ILE A 272 15.01 -14.73 -3.62
CA ILE A 272 15.02 -16.17 -3.31
C ILE A 272 16.21 -16.84 -4.03
N ASP A 273 16.33 -16.63 -5.35
CA ASP A 273 17.44 -17.16 -6.16
C ASP A 273 18.82 -16.67 -5.67
N SER A 274 18.86 -15.53 -4.97
CA SER A 274 20.09 -14.97 -4.38
C SER A 274 20.38 -15.47 -2.96
N GLY A 275 19.59 -16.42 -2.44
CA GLY A 275 19.81 -17.08 -1.15
C GLY A 275 18.79 -16.74 -0.05
N GLU A 276 17.75 -15.95 -0.34
CA GLU A 276 16.69 -15.60 0.63
C GLU A 276 15.52 -16.60 0.57
N ASP A 277 15.82 -17.91 0.56
CA ASP A 277 14.85 -19.01 0.40
C ASP A 277 13.72 -19.00 1.44
N TRP A 278 13.97 -18.41 2.61
CA TRP A 278 12.99 -18.26 3.67
C TRP A 278 11.76 -17.43 3.26
N MET A 279 11.83 -16.69 2.15
CA MET A 279 10.70 -15.94 1.58
C MET A 279 9.76 -16.80 0.73
N LEU A 280 10.08 -18.06 0.44
CA LEU A 280 9.22 -18.97 -0.33
C LEU A 280 7.77 -19.03 0.21
N PRO A 281 7.51 -19.14 1.53
CA PRO A 281 6.14 -19.11 2.04
C PRO A 281 5.38 -17.82 1.71
N LEU A 282 6.06 -16.67 1.64
CA LEU A 282 5.44 -15.40 1.25
C LEU A 282 5.04 -15.42 -0.23
N LEU A 283 5.88 -16.00 -1.08
CA LEU A 283 5.59 -16.17 -2.50
C LEU A 283 4.41 -17.13 -2.70
N GLU A 284 4.38 -18.27 -1.99
CA GLU A 284 3.25 -19.21 -2.00
C GLU A 284 1.93 -18.54 -1.58
N PHE A 285 1.96 -17.71 -0.54
CA PHE A 285 0.78 -16.96 -0.10
C PHE A 285 0.34 -15.94 -1.15
N ARG A 286 1.27 -15.26 -1.81
CA ARG A 286 0.96 -14.37 -2.93
C ARG A 286 0.26 -15.11 -4.07
N GLU A 287 0.70 -16.32 -4.41
CA GLU A 287 0.06 -17.12 -5.45
C GLU A 287 -1.39 -17.47 -5.10
N ILE A 288 -1.68 -17.77 -3.83
CA ILE A 288 -3.07 -17.96 -3.37
C ILE A 288 -3.93 -16.73 -3.67
N LEU A 289 -3.40 -15.51 -3.44
CA LEU A 289 -4.10 -14.27 -3.77
C LEU A 289 -4.28 -14.08 -5.29
N MET A 290 -3.25 -14.41 -6.08
CA MET A 290 -3.31 -14.36 -7.55
C MET A 290 -4.39 -15.27 -8.11
N GLU A 291 -4.51 -16.50 -7.60
CA GLU A 291 -5.50 -17.48 -8.04
C GLU A 291 -6.94 -16.98 -7.84
N THR A 292 -7.19 -16.14 -6.84
CA THR A 292 -8.53 -15.53 -6.62
C THR A 292 -8.97 -14.60 -7.75
N GLN A 293 -8.04 -14.20 -8.64
CA GLN A 293 -8.35 -13.37 -9.79
C GLN A 293 -8.82 -14.19 -11.01
N VAL A 294 -8.63 -15.51 -11.00
CA VAL A 294 -9.06 -16.41 -12.08
C VAL A 294 -10.60 -16.45 -12.11
N PRO A 295 -11.24 -16.30 -13.29
CA PRO A 295 -12.70 -16.26 -13.41
C PRO A 295 -13.44 -17.43 -12.74
N GLU A 296 -12.92 -18.65 -12.85
CA GLU A 296 -13.52 -19.86 -12.27
C GLU A 296 -13.51 -19.80 -10.74
N ARG A 297 -12.38 -19.39 -10.15
CA ARG A 297 -12.24 -19.29 -8.70
C ARG A 297 -13.00 -18.11 -8.11
N LYS A 298 -13.17 -17.01 -8.87
CA LYS A 298 -13.89 -15.80 -8.43
C LYS A 298 -15.31 -16.09 -7.95
N ALA A 299 -16.03 -17.02 -8.58
CA ALA A 299 -17.38 -17.36 -8.20
C ALA A 299 -17.44 -18.08 -6.84
N ASN A 300 -16.43 -18.89 -6.53
CA ASN A 300 -16.41 -19.72 -5.32
C ASN A 300 -15.98 -18.94 -4.08
N VAL A 301 -15.13 -17.93 -4.24
CA VAL A 301 -14.51 -17.21 -3.12
C VAL A 301 -15.12 -15.82 -2.89
N ARG A 302 -16.04 -15.35 -3.74
CA ARG A 302 -16.63 -14.02 -3.63
C ARG A 302 -18.15 -14.06 -3.54
N GLU A 303 -18.68 -13.20 -2.69
CA GLU A 303 -20.10 -12.94 -2.54
C GLU A 303 -20.73 -12.54 -3.88
N HIS A 304 -21.97 -12.98 -4.13
CA HIS A 304 -22.77 -12.53 -5.27
C HIS A 304 -23.30 -11.10 -5.08
N LYS A 305 -23.34 -10.62 -3.83
CA LYS A 305 -23.77 -9.26 -3.45
C LYS A 305 -22.60 -8.34 -3.15
N ARG A 306 -22.69 -7.07 -3.52
CA ARG A 306 -21.70 -6.06 -3.10
C ARG A 306 -21.87 -5.71 -1.62
N ARG A 307 -20.87 -5.02 -1.04
CA ARG A 307 -20.92 -4.57 0.37
C ARG A 307 -22.09 -3.63 0.70
N ASN A 308 -22.67 -2.97 -0.29
CA ASN A 308 -23.90 -2.19 -0.10
C ASN A 308 -25.17 -3.04 -0.13
N GLY A 309 -25.04 -4.37 -0.09
CA GLY A 309 -26.14 -5.33 -0.10
C GLY A 309 -26.81 -5.53 -1.46
N ARG A 310 -26.35 -4.83 -2.51
CA ARG A 310 -26.97 -4.90 -3.84
C ARG A 310 -26.23 -5.82 -4.81
N ILE A 311 -27.02 -6.50 -5.61
CA ILE A 311 -26.61 -7.28 -6.77
C ILE A 311 -26.44 -6.29 -7.94
N THR A 312 -25.29 -6.32 -8.58
CA THR A 312 -25.01 -5.46 -9.72
C THR A 312 -24.67 -6.31 -10.93
N ARG A 313 -25.28 -6.00 -12.07
CA ARG A 313 -24.97 -6.63 -13.35
C ARG A 313 -24.02 -5.74 -14.13
N ASP A 314 -23.08 -6.38 -14.80
CA ASP A 314 -22.19 -5.71 -15.74
C ASP A 314 -23.00 -5.34 -16.99
N LYS A 315 -22.94 -4.06 -17.39
CA LYS A 315 -23.79 -3.54 -18.48
C LYS A 315 -23.40 -4.12 -19.84
N ASP A 316 -22.14 -4.49 -20.02
CA ASP A 316 -21.59 -4.92 -21.30
C ASP A 316 -21.70 -6.44 -21.48
N THR A 317 -21.48 -7.20 -20.42
CA THR A 317 -21.47 -8.67 -20.46
C THR A 317 -22.74 -9.32 -19.91
N GLY A 318 -23.61 -8.55 -19.23
CA GLY A 318 -24.80 -9.07 -18.55
C GLY A 318 -24.48 -9.96 -17.33
N LYS A 319 -23.20 -10.22 -17.06
CA LYS A 319 -22.75 -11.11 -15.97
C LYS A 319 -22.88 -10.42 -14.62
N LEU A 320 -23.04 -11.23 -13.58
CA LEU A 320 -23.05 -10.76 -12.21
C LEU A 320 -21.68 -10.18 -11.82
N VAL A 321 -21.67 -8.96 -11.28
CA VAL A 321 -20.47 -8.35 -10.70
C VAL A 321 -20.31 -8.82 -9.26
N ARG A 322 -19.35 -9.71 -9.05
CA ARG A 322 -19.01 -10.27 -7.74
C ARG A 322 -18.60 -9.20 -6.72
N GLY A 323 -19.06 -9.38 -5.49
CA GLY A 323 -18.80 -8.55 -4.32
C GLY A 323 -17.51 -8.89 -3.57
N PRO A 324 -17.43 -8.65 -2.25
CA PRO A 324 -16.23 -8.98 -1.47
C PRO A 324 -15.96 -10.49 -1.41
N TYR A 325 -14.82 -10.89 -0.86
CA TYR A 325 -14.57 -12.27 -0.47
C TYR A 325 -15.60 -12.76 0.56
N THR A 326 -15.99 -14.03 0.49
CA THR A 326 -16.89 -14.65 1.46
C THR A 326 -16.24 -14.71 2.85
N LEU A 327 -17.05 -14.80 3.91
CA LEU A 327 -16.50 -14.83 5.27
C LEU A 327 -15.65 -16.09 5.49
N GLU A 328 -16.13 -17.22 5.01
CA GLU A 328 -15.41 -18.49 5.08
C GLU A 328 -14.05 -18.44 4.36
N PHE A 329 -13.99 -17.85 3.16
CA PHE A 329 -12.71 -17.67 2.49
C PHE A 329 -11.78 -16.69 3.25
N CYS A 330 -12.32 -15.65 3.90
CA CYS A 330 -11.52 -14.78 4.75
C CYS A 330 -10.98 -15.51 6.00
N LYS A 331 -11.74 -16.44 6.60
CA LYS A 331 -11.27 -17.33 7.68
C LYS A 331 -10.12 -18.23 7.21
N GLU A 332 -10.27 -18.83 6.02
CA GLU A 332 -9.21 -19.64 5.40
C GLU A 332 -7.94 -18.82 5.14
N LEU A 333 -8.08 -17.61 4.58
CA LEU A 333 -6.94 -16.72 4.33
C LEU A 333 -6.23 -16.30 5.62
N LEU A 334 -6.98 -16.00 6.67
CA LEU A 334 -6.41 -15.66 7.98
C LEU A 334 -5.58 -16.81 8.54
N ARG A 335 -6.12 -18.03 8.51
CA ARG A 335 -5.40 -19.23 8.95
C ARG A 335 -4.11 -19.43 8.14
N LYS A 336 -4.20 -19.37 6.81
CA LYS A 336 -3.03 -19.49 5.91
C LYS A 336 -1.99 -18.40 6.16
N LEU A 337 -2.40 -17.17 6.48
CA LEU A 337 -1.48 -16.08 6.76
C LEU A 337 -0.72 -16.33 8.07
N LEU A 338 -1.40 -16.78 9.11
CA LEU A 338 -0.78 -17.13 10.40
C LEU A 338 0.16 -18.35 10.27
N GLU A 339 -0.22 -19.36 9.48
CA GLU A 339 0.64 -20.50 9.14
C GLU A 339 1.89 -20.04 8.37
N THR A 340 1.71 -19.12 7.42
CA THR A 340 2.82 -18.51 6.67
C THR A 340 3.75 -17.75 7.61
N GLN A 341 3.21 -16.99 8.57
CA GLN A 341 3.99 -16.32 9.59
C GLN A 341 4.82 -17.30 10.43
N GLN A 342 4.24 -18.42 10.89
CA GLN A 342 4.97 -19.45 11.64
C GLN A 342 6.09 -20.08 10.82
N LYS A 343 5.83 -20.39 9.54
CA LYS A 343 6.87 -20.88 8.62
C LYS A 343 8.01 -19.87 8.54
N VAL A 344 7.73 -18.60 8.25
CA VAL A 344 8.75 -17.56 8.14
C VAL A 344 9.52 -17.37 9.46
N ARG A 345 8.86 -17.43 10.63
CA ARG A 345 9.54 -17.38 11.93
C ARG A 345 10.51 -18.55 12.14
N SER A 346 10.20 -19.71 11.59
CA SER A 346 11.01 -20.93 11.76
C SER A 346 12.25 -20.99 10.86
N ILE A 347 12.15 -20.46 9.63
CA ILE A 347 13.23 -20.57 8.62
C ILE A 347 13.89 -19.22 8.29
N GLY A 348 13.26 -18.11 8.66
CA GLY A 348 13.69 -16.76 8.35
C GLY A 348 14.63 -16.15 9.38
N PRO A 349 15.17 -14.95 9.08
CA PRO A 349 16.17 -14.29 9.91
C PRO A 349 15.59 -13.69 11.20
N ASP A 350 14.28 -13.41 11.23
CA ASP A 350 13.60 -12.82 12.38
C ASP A 350 12.55 -13.81 12.95
N PRO A 351 12.82 -14.44 14.10
CA PRO A 351 11.88 -15.36 14.73
C PRO A 351 10.64 -14.68 15.33
N ASN A 352 10.64 -13.34 15.42
CA ASN A 352 9.54 -12.56 16.00
C ASN A 352 8.72 -11.82 14.94
N ILE A 353 9.02 -12.00 13.64
CA ILE A 353 8.34 -11.28 12.58
C ILE A 353 6.81 -11.42 12.68
N GLU A 354 6.11 -10.30 12.53
CA GLU A 354 4.65 -10.24 12.45
C GLU A 354 4.26 -9.88 11.02
N LEU A 355 3.65 -10.82 10.29
CA LEU A 355 3.05 -10.56 8.98
C LEU A 355 1.69 -9.86 9.12
N ILE A 356 1.01 -10.10 10.24
CA ILE A 356 -0.22 -9.43 10.66
C ILE A 356 -0.10 -9.07 12.13
N THR A 357 -0.43 -7.81 12.45
CA THR A 357 -0.31 -7.28 13.81
C THR A 357 -1.54 -7.62 14.66
N HIS A 358 -1.39 -7.61 15.98
CA HIS A 358 -2.51 -7.79 16.91
C HIS A 358 -3.59 -6.71 16.73
N ALA A 359 -3.20 -5.46 16.45
CA ALA A 359 -4.15 -4.39 16.16
C ALA A 359 -4.99 -4.67 14.91
N GLU A 360 -4.40 -5.27 13.86
CA GLU A 360 -5.15 -5.70 12.68
C GLU A 360 -6.09 -6.86 12.99
N LEU A 361 -5.66 -7.83 13.81
CA LEU A 361 -6.50 -8.96 14.23
C LEU A 361 -7.74 -8.50 15.01
N GLU A 362 -7.57 -7.59 15.97
CA GLU A 362 -8.69 -7.04 16.76
C GLU A 362 -9.67 -6.25 15.87
N GLU A 363 -9.15 -5.46 14.92
CA GLU A 363 -10.02 -4.73 13.97
C GLU A 363 -10.73 -5.69 13.01
N ILE A 364 -10.08 -6.77 12.55
CA ILE A 364 -10.72 -7.83 11.75
C ILE A 364 -11.83 -8.51 12.55
N ARG A 365 -11.55 -8.90 13.81
CA ARG A 365 -12.52 -9.52 14.72
C ARG A 365 -13.75 -8.64 14.91
N LYS A 366 -13.53 -7.35 15.18
CA LYS A 366 -14.60 -6.35 15.30
C LYS A 366 -15.44 -6.27 14.02
N ILE A 367 -14.81 -6.17 12.85
CA ILE A 367 -15.52 -6.11 11.56
C ILE A 367 -16.34 -7.38 11.34
N TRP A 368 -15.78 -8.56 11.61
CA TRP A 368 -16.48 -9.83 11.40
C TRP A 368 -17.71 -9.97 12.31
N ARG A 369 -17.57 -9.62 13.59
CA ARG A 369 -18.67 -9.68 14.57
C ARG A 369 -19.76 -8.64 14.31
N THR A 370 -19.41 -7.44 13.85
CA THR A 370 -20.36 -6.33 13.71
C THR A 370 -20.96 -6.19 12.31
N GLU A 371 -20.19 -6.49 11.26
CA GLU A 371 -20.61 -6.27 9.87
C GLU A 371 -20.88 -7.58 9.10
N ARG A 372 -20.34 -8.71 9.55
CA ARG A 372 -20.36 -9.98 8.79
C ARG A 372 -21.05 -11.14 9.51
N GLN A 373 -21.72 -10.86 10.64
CA GLN A 373 -22.51 -11.83 11.41
C GLN A 373 -21.67 -13.04 11.88
N ASP A 374 -20.39 -12.82 12.21
CA ASP A 374 -19.53 -13.86 12.79
C ASP A 374 -19.80 -14.03 14.29
N TRP A 375 -20.96 -14.61 14.63
CA TRP A 375 -21.36 -14.86 16.01
C TRP A 375 -20.55 -15.97 16.69
N GLU A 376 -19.78 -16.73 15.92
CA GLU A 376 -18.85 -17.73 16.44
C GLU A 376 -17.59 -17.09 17.02
N ASP A 377 -17.28 -15.84 16.65
CA ASP A 377 -16.04 -15.16 17.02
C ASP A 377 -14.80 -15.99 16.63
N ALA A 378 -14.61 -16.14 15.31
CA ALA A 378 -13.65 -17.09 14.76
C ALA A 378 -12.19 -16.64 14.86
N VAL A 379 -11.90 -15.33 14.99
CA VAL A 379 -10.53 -14.81 15.01
C VAL A 379 -9.71 -15.37 16.19
N PRO A 380 -10.19 -15.30 17.45
CA PRO A 380 -9.50 -15.92 18.58
C PRO A 380 -9.23 -17.42 18.40
N GLN A 381 -10.20 -18.16 17.85
CA GLN A 381 -10.09 -19.60 17.63
C GLN A 381 -9.02 -19.91 16.59
N ILE A 382 -9.06 -19.24 15.42
CA ILE A 382 -8.06 -19.42 14.35
C ILE A 382 -6.65 -19.07 14.86
N TYR A 383 -6.52 -18.02 15.66
CA TYR A 383 -5.23 -17.64 16.24
C TYR A 383 -4.73 -18.68 17.24
N ALA A 384 -5.59 -19.15 18.15
CA ALA A 384 -5.24 -20.17 19.14
C ALA A 384 -4.80 -21.49 18.48
N ASP A 385 -5.47 -21.89 17.40
CA ASP A 385 -5.15 -23.11 16.65
C ASP A 385 -3.76 -23.07 15.99
N VAL A 386 -3.27 -21.89 15.59
CA VAL A 386 -2.05 -21.75 14.76
C VAL A 386 -0.87 -21.17 15.54
N ILE A 387 -1.11 -20.16 16.37
CA ILE A 387 -0.08 -19.44 17.12
C ILE A 387 -0.07 -19.85 18.60
N GLY A 388 -1.25 -20.01 19.20
CA GLY A 388 -1.42 -20.28 20.62
C GLY A 388 -2.29 -19.23 21.32
N GLU A 389 -2.39 -19.31 22.65
CA GLU A 389 -3.27 -18.44 23.43
C GLU A 389 -2.84 -16.97 23.42
N TYR A 390 -3.83 -16.07 23.39
CA TYR A 390 -3.66 -14.63 23.47
C TYR A 390 -4.81 -14.02 24.29
N GLU A 391 -4.53 -12.96 25.04
CA GLU A 391 -5.54 -12.24 25.81
C GLU A 391 -6.26 -11.24 24.90
N TRP A 392 -7.47 -11.61 24.47
CA TRP A 392 -8.29 -10.79 23.58
C TRP A 392 -9.09 -9.76 24.35
N ILE A 393 -9.30 -8.58 23.74
CA ILE A 393 -10.18 -7.57 24.33
C ILE A 393 -11.60 -8.14 24.41
N ILE A 394 -12.14 -8.24 25.63
CA ILE A 394 -13.52 -8.66 25.86
C ILE A 394 -14.40 -7.43 25.67
N ASP A 395 -15.32 -7.52 24.71
CA ASP A 395 -16.39 -6.53 24.57
C ASP A 395 -17.47 -6.90 25.60
N ASP A 396 -17.77 -6.00 26.55
CA ASP A 396 -18.75 -6.20 27.63
C ASP A 396 -20.20 -6.32 27.12
N THR A 397 -20.41 -6.27 25.81
CA THR A 397 -21.72 -6.45 25.20
C THR A 397 -22.11 -7.93 25.12
N THR A 398 -23.33 -8.26 25.56
CA THR A 398 -23.94 -9.58 25.38
C THR A 398 -24.03 -9.91 23.89
N SER A 399 -23.08 -10.70 23.39
CA SER A 399 -23.04 -11.11 21.99
C SER A 399 -23.79 -12.42 21.76
N PHE A 400 -24.39 -12.55 20.58
CA PHE A 400 -24.86 -13.84 20.10
C PHE A 400 -23.70 -14.82 19.99
N SER A 401 -23.95 -16.06 20.37
CA SER A 401 -23.00 -17.17 20.39
C SER A 401 -23.15 -18.06 19.16
N ALA A 402 -22.23 -19.01 19.00
CA ALA A 402 -22.35 -20.09 18.02
C ALA A 402 -23.66 -20.89 18.19
N ALA A 403 -24.12 -21.11 19.43
CA ALA A 403 -25.37 -21.81 19.71
C ALA A 403 -26.59 -21.02 19.20
N ASP A 404 -26.58 -19.69 19.36
CA ASP A 404 -27.63 -18.82 18.85
C ASP A 404 -27.69 -18.84 17.32
N LYS A 405 -26.53 -18.91 16.66
CA LYS A 405 -26.45 -19.02 15.19
C LYS A 405 -27.07 -20.33 14.69
N VAL A 406 -26.80 -21.45 15.36
CA VAL A 406 -27.39 -22.77 15.03
C VAL A 406 -28.91 -22.73 15.22
N LEU A 407 -29.39 -22.18 16.34
CA LEU A 407 -30.81 -22.03 16.60
C LEU A 407 -31.49 -21.15 15.56
N LEU A 408 -30.93 -19.96 15.28
CA LEU A 408 -31.46 -19.05 14.27
C LEU A 408 -31.53 -19.73 12.90
N SER A 409 -30.47 -20.43 12.50
CA SER A 409 -30.40 -21.14 11.22
C SER A 409 -31.52 -22.18 11.11
N SER A 410 -31.79 -22.94 12.18
CA SER A 410 -32.86 -23.94 12.19
C SER A 410 -34.25 -23.32 11.97
N ILE A 411 -34.54 -22.20 12.65
CA ILE A 411 -35.83 -21.49 12.58
C ILE A 411 -36.00 -20.86 11.19
N CYS A 412 -34.97 -20.16 10.71
CA CYS A 412 -34.99 -19.51 9.40
C CYS A 412 -35.17 -20.52 8.26
N ASN A 413 -34.51 -21.68 8.33
CA ASN A 413 -34.67 -22.75 7.34
C ASN A 413 -36.09 -23.33 7.34
N GLU A 414 -36.70 -23.54 8.51
CA GLU A 414 -38.10 -23.98 8.61
C GLU A 414 -39.05 -22.97 7.97
N LYS A 415 -38.82 -21.67 8.20
CA LYS A 415 -39.66 -20.58 7.68
C LYS A 415 -39.30 -20.14 6.26
N LYS A 416 -38.26 -20.72 5.64
CA LYS A 416 -37.71 -20.30 4.34
C LYS A 416 -37.36 -18.80 4.29
N ILE A 417 -36.77 -18.29 5.38
CA ILE A 417 -36.31 -16.91 5.50
C ILE A 417 -34.78 -16.90 5.44
N PRO A 418 -34.14 -15.96 4.72
CA PRO A 418 -32.69 -15.83 4.72
C PRO A 418 -32.12 -15.61 6.12
N VAL A 419 -31.24 -16.50 6.57
CA VAL A 419 -30.62 -16.43 7.92
C VAL A 419 -29.87 -15.11 8.11
N THR A 420 -29.13 -14.68 7.09
CA THR A 420 -28.31 -13.46 7.12
C THR A 420 -29.15 -12.19 7.24
N LEU A 421 -30.37 -12.17 6.71
CA LEU A 421 -31.32 -11.06 6.90
C LEU A 421 -31.67 -10.91 8.38
N VAL A 422 -32.13 -11.99 9.00
CA VAL A 422 -32.57 -11.97 10.40
C VAL A 422 -31.39 -11.68 11.32
N ALA A 423 -30.22 -12.28 11.05
CA ALA A 423 -29.00 -12.01 11.80
C ALA A 423 -28.60 -10.52 11.73
N LYS A 424 -28.64 -9.89 10.55
CA LYS A 424 -28.38 -8.44 10.41
C LYS A 424 -29.40 -7.58 11.16
N LEU A 425 -30.68 -7.94 11.14
CA LEU A 425 -31.72 -7.21 11.88
C LEU A 425 -31.50 -7.29 13.39
N LEU A 426 -31.16 -8.48 13.89
CA LEU A 426 -30.84 -8.69 15.30
C LEU A 426 -29.58 -7.92 15.72
N ASP A 427 -28.52 -7.94 14.91
CA ASP A 427 -27.31 -7.16 15.17
C ASP A 427 -27.60 -5.65 15.12
N THR A 428 -28.44 -5.18 14.19
CA THR A 428 -28.84 -3.76 14.07
C THR A 428 -29.56 -3.27 15.32
N GLU A 429 -30.50 -4.06 15.85
CA GLU A 429 -31.15 -3.70 17.11
C GLU A 429 -30.18 -3.80 18.30
N ARG A 430 -29.31 -4.82 18.34
CA ARG A 430 -28.34 -4.96 19.42
C ARG A 430 -27.36 -3.78 19.50
N GLN A 431 -26.96 -3.21 18.36
CA GLN A 431 -26.10 -2.02 18.33
C GLN A 431 -26.75 -0.79 19.01
N MET A 432 -28.07 -0.81 19.22
CA MET A 432 -28.81 0.25 19.90
C MET A 432 -29.07 -0.07 21.38
N ASP A 433 -28.66 -1.24 21.86
CA ASP A 433 -28.84 -1.65 23.25
C ASP A 433 -28.00 -0.78 24.20
N GLY A 434 -28.56 -0.44 25.37
CA GLY A 434 -27.95 0.51 26.31
C GLY A 434 -27.92 1.99 25.88
N MET A 435 -28.33 2.33 24.64
CA MET A 435 -28.41 3.73 24.21
C MET A 435 -29.68 4.41 24.69
N SER A 436 -29.54 5.55 25.38
CA SER A 436 -30.69 6.36 25.86
C SER A 436 -31.56 6.92 24.73
N ARG A 437 -31.01 7.05 23.52
CA ARG A 437 -31.71 7.51 22.32
C ARG A 437 -31.38 6.63 21.12
N ARG A 438 -32.36 5.85 20.67
CA ARG A 438 -32.28 4.98 19.48
C ARG A 438 -32.50 5.75 18.17
N ALA A 439 -31.79 6.87 17.99
CA ALA A 439 -31.92 7.65 16.78
C ALA A 439 -31.37 6.85 15.58
N ARG A 440 -32.07 6.90 14.44
CA ARG A 440 -31.68 6.25 13.15
C ARG A 440 -31.83 4.72 13.07
N ILE A 441 -32.35 4.05 14.09
CA ILE A 441 -32.60 2.60 14.01
C ILE A 441 -33.53 2.23 12.84
N GLN A 442 -34.63 2.97 12.66
CA GLN A 442 -35.57 2.71 11.56
C GLN A 442 -34.89 2.85 10.20
N SER A 443 -34.07 3.89 10.00
CA SER A 443 -33.32 4.04 8.76
C SER A 443 -32.28 2.94 8.52
N GLN A 444 -31.73 2.32 9.57
CA GLN A 444 -30.82 1.18 9.43
C GLN A 444 -31.58 -0.11 9.11
N ILE A 445 -32.72 -0.34 9.76
CA ILE A 445 -33.62 -1.45 9.45
C ILE A 445 -34.11 -1.35 7.99
N ASP A 446 -34.53 -0.16 7.56
CA ASP A 446 -34.92 0.10 6.17
C ASP A 446 -33.77 -0.17 5.20
N ALA A 447 -32.54 0.19 5.56
CA ALA A 447 -31.36 -0.11 4.75
C ALA A 447 -31.14 -1.62 4.59
N VAL A 448 -31.30 -2.40 5.67
CA VAL A 448 -31.21 -3.88 5.65
C VAL A 448 -32.29 -4.47 4.75
N PHE A 449 -33.55 -4.01 4.85
CA PHE A 449 -34.62 -4.48 3.97
C PHE A 449 -34.43 -4.07 2.51
N SER A 450 -33.69 -2.98 2.23
CA SER A 450 -33.38 -2.52 0.87
C SER A 450 -32.26 -3.29 0.17
N GLU A 451 -31.60 -4.22 0.87
CA GLU A 451 -30.64 -5.14 0.28
C GLU A 451 -31.35 -6.24 -0.54
N ASP A 452 -30.60 -6.87 -1.45
CA ASP A 452 -31.10 -8.02 -2.17
C ASP A 452 -30.89 -9.30 -1.33
N TRP A 453 -31.91 -10.15 -1.23
CA TRP A 453 -31.90 -11.35 -0.38
C TRP A 453 -32.06 -12.66 -1.13
N GLU A 454 -32.10 -12.58 -2.46
CA GLU A 454 -32.16 -13.73 -3.36
C GLU A 454 -30.87 -14.55 -3.29
N SER A 455 -31.02 -15.87 -3.38
CA SER A 455 -29.90 -16.80 -3.50
C SER A 455 -29.24 -16.69 -4.88
N GLU A 456 -27.97 -17.07 -4.97
CA GLU A 456 -27.27 -17.11 -6.28
C GLU A 456 -27.98 -18.03 -7.28
N GLU A 457 -28.52 -19.15 -6.81
CA GLU A 457 -29.24 -20.13 -7.63
C GLU A 457 -30.52 -19.52 -8.24
N GLU A 458 -31.32 -18.79 -7.45
CA GLU A 458 -32.52 -18.10 -7.92
C GLU A 458 -32.20 -17.03 -8.97
N ILE A 459 -31.07 -16.31 -8.79
CA ILE A 459 -30.59 -15.30 -9.72
C ILE A 459 -30.13 -15.94 -11.04
N LEU A 460 -29.36 -17.03 -10.96
CA LEU A 460 -28.90 -17.76 -12.14
C LEU A 460 -30.07 -18.42 -12.89
N ALA A 461 -31.07 -18.93 -12.18
CA ALA A 461 -32.28 -19.49 -12.76
C ALA A 461 -33.06 -18.43 -13.57
N THR A 462 -33.26 -17.23 -13.02
CA THR A 462 -33.90 -16.12 -13.75
C THR A 462 -33.07 -15.62 -14.94
N LEU A 463 -31.74 -15.73 -14.89
CA LEU A 463 -30.86 -15.39 -16.02
C LEU A 463 -30.97 -16.41 -17.17
N SER A 464 -31.11 -17.70 -16.86
CA SER A 464 -31.26 -18.75 -17.88
C SER A 464 -32.56 -18.63 -18.68
N VAL A 465 -33.65 -18.19 -18.02
CA VAL A 465 -34.97 -17.99 -18.64
C VAL A 465 -34.99 -16.76 -19.55
N ASN A 466 -34.34 -15.67 -19.16
CA ASN A 466 -34.32 -14.42 -19.95
C ASN A 466 -33.38 -14.45 -21.17
N ASN A 467 -32.42 -15.37 -21.23
CA ASN A 467 -31.54 -15.55 -22.41
C ASN A 467 -32.15 -16.53 -23.45
N GLN A 468 -33.29 -17.16 -23.16
CA GLN A 468 -34.02 -18.04 -24.08
C GLN A 468 -35.24 -17.36 -24.75
N GLN A 469 -35.51 -16.10 -24.42
CA GLN A 469 -36.39 -15.19 -25.15
C GLN A 469 -35.55 -14.23 -25.99
#